data_AF-A0A3A3FRM3-F1
#
_entry.id   AF-A0A3A3FRM3-F1
#
_cell.length_a   1.000
_cell.length_b   1.000
_cell.length_c   1.000
_cell.angle_alpha   90.00
_cell.angle_beta   90.00
_cell.angle_gamma   90.00
#
_symmetry.space_group_name_H-M   'P 1'
#
loop_
_entity.id
_entity.type
_entity.pdbx_description
1 polymer ?
#
loop_
_entity_poly.entity_id
_entity_poly.type
_entity_poly.pdbx_seq_one_letter_code
_entity_poly.pdbx_strand_id
1 'polypeptide(L)'
;MILSLIVMYGPSGSVFAQSLFKCGNAYQDRPCENGKLETIKGISTSSREAESGAADAACSRRGNDAQKIVWQREGGLTLEQALSQASNSARRNLIEEVYGERGTAAQVRSRIENECIAEKERQARYAALIEASKPLKGTADSQPVDNRIQPKAVPTNVSASGADIRQRTGGKNPACADLSMKIEEIKSLQRTGGDARTMEGYSRKLKETQQLMQQIGCA
;
A
#
# COMPACT_ATOMS: atom_id res chain seq x y z
N MET A 1 -54.92 -30.47 18.23
CA MET A 1 -53.98 -31.50 17.76
C MET A 1 -52.57 -30.94 17.88
N ILE A 2 -51.67 -31.75 18.43
CA ILE A 2 -50.44 -31.40 19.14
C ILE A 2 -49.23 -31.83 18.29
N LEU A 3 -48.19 -30.98 18.22
CA LEU A 3 -46.77 -31.24 17.88
C LEU A 3 -46.46 -31.75 16.44
N SER A 4 -45.30 -31.53 15.81
CA SER A 4 -43.91 -31.45 16.30
C SER A 4 -43.03 -30.56 15.41
N LEU A 5 -42.26 -29.66 16.04
CA LEU A 5 -41.05 -29.03 15.48
C LEU A 5 -39.86 -29.94 15.79
N ILE A 6 -39.17 -30.44 14.76
CA ILE A 6 -37.90 -31.17 14.90
C ILE A 6 -36.77 -30.14 14.80
N VAL A 7 -36.14 -29.84 15.94
CA VAL A 7 -34.89 -29.09 16.02
C VAL A 7 -33.73 -30.10 15.98
N MET A 8 -33.01 -30.15 14.87
CA MET A 8 -31.75 -30.90 14.75
C MET A 8 -30.60 -30.07 15.33
N TYR A 9 -30.19 -30.39 16.56
CA TYR A 9 -28.94 -29.92 17.15
C TYR A 9 -27.78 -30.79 16.66
N GLY A 10 -26.87 -30.23 15.87
CA GLY A 10 -25.58 -30.84 15.55
C GLY A 10 -24.55 -30.54 16.64
N PRO A 11 -23.79 -31.53 17.17
CA PRO A 11 -22.77 -31.27 18.16
C PRO A 11 -21.55 -30.58 17.54
N SER A 12 -21.23 -29.38 18.03
CA SER A 12 -19.95 -28.71 17.81
C SER A 12 -18.84 -29.53 18.47
N GLY A 13 -18.00 -30.18 17.67
CA GLY A 13 -16.80 -30.85 18.16
C GLY A 13 -15.79 -29.83 18.67
N SER A 14 -15.55 -29.84 19.99
CA SER A 14 -14.43 -29.12 20.61
C SER A 14 -13.12 -29.78 20.17
N VAL A 15 -12.36 -29.11 19.30
CA VAL A 15 -10.97 -29.49 19.01
C VAL A 15 -10.13 -29.13 20.23
N PHE A 16 -9.97 -30.06 21.15
CA PHE A 16 -9.01 -29.92 22.24
C PHE A 16 -7.61 -29.95 21.63
N ALA A 17 -6.86 -28.86 21.78
CA ALA A 17 -5.44 -28.84 21.52
C ALA A 17 -4.77 -29.91 22.41
N GLN A 18 -4.32 -31.00 21.80
CA GLN A 18 -3.68 -32.10 22.53
C GLN A 18 -2.31 -31.61 23.02
N SER A 19 -2.20 -31.36 24.32
CA SER A 19 -0.94 -31.04 24.97
C SER A 19 -0.09 -32.31 25.09
N LEU A 20 0.79 -32.55 24.12
CA LEU A 20 1.78 -33.63 24.18
C LEU A 20 3.00 -33.20 25.02
N PHE A 21 3.33 -34.01 26.02
CA PHE A 21 4.50 -33.81 26.89
C PHE A 21 5.69 -34.62 26.36
N LYS A 22 6.87 -33.99 26.27
CA LYS A 22 8.09 -34.66 25.81
C LYS A 22 8.84 -35.24 27.00
N CYS A 23 8.86 -36.57 27.10
CA CYS A 23 9.57 -37.31 28.14
C CYS A 23 10.79 -38.00 27.51
N GLY A 24 11.95 -37.34 27.52
CA GLY A 24 13.16 -37.83 26.84
C GLY A 24 12.99 -37.85 25.31
N ASN A 25 13.03 -39.04 24.71
CA ASN A 25 12.87 -39.24 23.24
C ASN A 25 11.45 -39.66 22.82
N ALA A 26 10.50 -39.75 23.74
CA ALA A 26 9.12 -40.12 23.45
C ALA A 26 8.15 -38.99 23.83
N TYR A 27 7.06 -38.87 23.06
CA TYR A 27 5.95 -37.97 23.36
C TYR A 27 4.82 -38.75 24.03
N GLN A 28 4.25 -38.20 25.10
CA GLN A 28 3.19 -38.85 25.88
C GLN A 28 2.09 -37.83 26.22
N ASP A 29 0.86 -38.31 26.37
CA ASP A 29 -0.31 -37.49 26.76
C ASP A 29 -0.38 -37.22 28.27
N ARG A 30 0.54 -37.80 29.06
CA ARG A 30 0.61 -37.65 30.51
C ARG A 30 1.90 -36.93 30.92
N PRO A 31 1.87 -36.04 31.93
CA PRO A 31 3.08 -35.39 32.44
C PRO A 31 4.08 -36.40 32.98
N CYS A 32 5.36 -36.24 32.65
CA CYS A 32 6.41 -37.14 33.14
C CYS A 32 6.69 -36.86 34.63
N GLU A 33 6.84 -37.90 35.46
CA GLU A 33 7.12 -37.76 36.91
C GLU A 33 8.39 -36.95 37.25
N ASN A 34 9.33 -36.81 36.30
CA ASN A 34 10.57 -36.02 36.45
C ASN A 34 10.83 -35.07 35.25
N GLY A 35 9.79 -34.76 34.45
CA GLY A 35 9.95 -34.00 33.21
C GLY A 35 9.95 -32.50 33.44
N LYS A 36 11.00 -31.79 33.04
CA LYS A 36 10.95 -30.33 32.90
C LYS A 36 9.82 -29.98 31.93
N LEU A 37 8.94 -29.07 32.35
CA LEU A 37 7.98 -28.39 31.47
C LEU A 37 8.73 -27.51 30.48
N GLU A 38 9.30 -28.11 29.45
CA GLU A 38 9.68 -27.37 28.25
C GLU A 38 8.43 -27.24 27.40
N THR A 39 7.67 -26.18 27.64
CA THR A 39 6.77 -25.65 26.62
C THR A 39 7.66 -25.39 25.41
N ILE A 40 7.49 -26.18 24.35
CA ILE A 40 8.17 -25.97 23.07
C ILE A 40 7.61 -24.67 22.50
N LYS A 41 8.10 -23.55 23.01
CA LYS A 41 8.00 -22.25 22.38
C LYS A 41 8.87 -22.40 21.15
N GLY A 42 8.21 -22.48 20.00
CA GLY A 42 8.79 -22.89 18.73
C GLY A 42 10.19 -22.34 18.50
N ILE A 43 11.03 -23.22 17.94
CA ILE A 43 12.35 -22.93 17.40
C ILE A 43 12.30 -21.59 16.66
N SER A 44 12.78 -20.53 17.31
CA SER A 44 12.98 -19.22 16.71
C SER A 44 14.28 -19.27 15.92
N THR A 45 14.19 -19.81 14.71
CA THR A 45 15.22 -19.67 13.69
C THR A 45 15.34 -18.22 13.28
N SER A 46 16.50 -17.65 13.51
CA SER A 46 17.07 -16.53 12.76
C SER A 46 16.47 -15.13 13.00
N SER A 47 17.33 -14.26 13.50
CA SER A 47 17.14 -12.85 13.83
C SER A 47 16.85 -11.92 12.63
N ARG A 48 16.11 -12.38 11.62
CA ARG A 48 15.60 -11.59 10.50
C ARG A 48 14.07 -11.42 10.55
N GLU A 49 13.38 -12.10 11.46
CA GLU A 49 11.92 -12.03 11.68
C GLU A 49 11.49 -11.03 12.75
N ALA A 50 12.42 -10.37 13.45
CA ALA A 50 12.08 -9.43 14.51
C ALA A 50 11.38 -8.16 13.97
N GLU A 51 11.73 -7.73 12.75
CA GLU A 51 11.13 -6.54 12.12
C GLU A 51 9.78 -6.85 11.48
N SER A 52 9.61 -8.02 10.84
CA SER A 52 8.32 -8.47 10.32
C SER A 52 7.35 -8.81 11.46
N GLY A 53 7.78 -9.55 12.49
CA GLY A 53 6.93 -9.91 13.62
C GLY A 53 6.47 -8.72 14.47
N ALA A 54 7.32 -7.69 14.63
CA ALA A 54 6.91 -6.44 15.29
C ALA A 54 5.96 -5.61 14.40
N ALA A 55 6.17 -5.62 13.08
CA ALA A 55 5.28 -4.97 12.13
C ALA A 55 3.89 -5.62 12.10
N ASP A 56 3.83 -6.94 12.18
CA ASP A 56 2.60 -7.74 12.25
C ASP A 56 1.85 -7.48 13.56
N ALA A 57 2.57 -7.35 14.68
CA ALA A 57 1.98 -7.03 15.98
C ALA A 57 1.31 -5.64 15.99
N ALA A 58 1.88 -4.65 15.30
CA ALA A 58 1.27 -3.34 15.19
C ALA A 58 -0.01 -3.35 14.33
N CYS A 59 -0.01 -4.09 13.21
CA CYS A 59 -1.20 -4.24 12.38
C CYS A 59 -2.31 -5.01 13.10
N SER A 60 -1.95 -6.06 13.84
CA SER A 60 -2.90 -6.79 14.69
C SER A 60 -3.52 -5.91 15.78
N ARG A 61 -2.74 -5.04 16.43
CA ARG A 61 -3.29 -4.07 17.40
C ARG A 61 -4.28 -3.12 16.74
N ARG A 62 -3.95 -2.57 15.56
CA ARG A 62 -4.86 -1.71 14.79
C ARG A 62 -6.15 -2.44 14.43
N GLY A 63 -6.07 -3.71 14.03
CA GLY A 63 -7.21 -4.57 13.77
C GLY A 63 -8.11 -4.79 14.99
N ASN A 64 -7.53 -5.10 16.14
CA ASN A 64 -8.27 -5.26 17.40
C ASN A 64 -8.95 -3.94 17.82
N ASP A 65 -8.28 -2.81 17.60
CA ASP A 65 -8.85 -1.51 17.91
C ASP A 65 -9.97 -1.10 16.95
N ALA A 66 -9.89 -1.50 15.68
CA ALA A 66 -10.98 -1.40 14.71
C ALA A 66 -12.18 -2.26 15.14
N GLN A 67 -11.94 -3.50 15.56
CA GLN A 67 -12.98 -4.41 16.07
C GLN A 67 -13.77 -3.77 17.23
N LYS A 68 -13.08 -3.14 18.18
CA LYS A 68 -13.73 -2.42 19.29
C LYS A 68 -14.61 -1.27 18.81
N ILE A 69 -14.17 -0.52 17.79
CA ILE A 69 -14.97 0.58 17.21
C ILE A 69 -16.24 0.01 16.57
N VAL A 70 -16.15 -1.12 15.84
CA VAL A 70 -17.33 -1.76 15.26
C VAL A 70 -18.32 -2.19 16.33
N TRP A 71 -17.85 -2.79 17.43
CA TRP A 71 -18.74 -3.14 18.55
C TRP A 71 -19.41 -1.92 19.18
N GLN A 72 -18.70 -0.80 19.32
CA GLN A 72 -19.29 0.45 19.80
C GLN A 72 -20.36 0.97 18.83
N ARG A 73 -20.11 0.92 17.52
CA ARG A 73 -21.07 1.29 16.47
C ARG A 73 -22.32 0.40 16.51
N GLU A 74 -22.14 -0.91 16.67
CA GLU A 74 -23.23 -1.88 16.84
C GLU A 74 -24.03 -1.62 18.12
N GLY A 75 -23.39 -1.08 19.16
CA GLY A 75 -24.02 -0.59 20.38
C GLY A 75 -24.72 0.78 20.24
N GLY A 76 -24.80 1.35 19.04
CA GLY A 76 -25.49 2.62 18.76
C GLY A 76 -24.63 3.87 18.94
N LEU A 77 -23.31 3.74 19.13
CA LEU A 77 -22.42 4.89 19.10
C LEU A 77 -22.41 5.48 17.69
N THR A 78 -22.56 6.80 17.58
CA THR A 78 -22.52 7.52 16.30
C THR A 78 -21.09 7.94 15.94
N LEU A 79 -20.84 8.24 14.66
CA LEU A 79 -19.53 8.68 14.18
C LEU A 79 -19.08 9.96 14.88
N GLU A 80 -19.97 10.94 15.00
CA GLU A 80 -19.69 12.23 15.63
C GLU A 80 -19.31 12.07 17.10
N GLN A 81 -20.03 11.20 17.83
CA GLN A 81 -19.71 10.87 19.23
C GLN A 81 -18.37 10.16 19.34
N ALA A 82 -18.10 9.17 18.49
CA ALA A 82 -16.81 8.47 18.47
C ALA A 82 -15.65 9.44 18.18
N LEU A 83 -15.83 10.36 17.23
CA LEU A 83 -14.85 11.39 16.91
C LEU A 83 -14.64 12.40 18.04
N SER A 84 -15.69 12.76 18.79
CA SER A 84 -15.54 13.64 19.97
C SER A 84 -14.76 12.99 21.12
N GLN A 85 -14.78 11.65 21.21
CA GLN A 85 -14.05 10.89 22.23
C GLN A 85 -12.59 10.62 21.84
N ALA A 86 -12.24 10.80 20.57
CA ALA A 86 -10.91 10.51 20.06
C ALA A 86 -9.91 11.63 20.40
N SER A 87 -8.86 11.28 21.14
CA SER A 87 -7.85 12.23 21.61
C SER A 87 -6.74 12.54 20.61
N ASN A 88 -6.51 11.68 19.62
CA ASN A 88 -5.42 11.81 18.65
C ASN A 88 -5.89 11.60 17.21
N SER A 89 -5.13 12.15 16.25
CA SER A 89 -5.46 12.07 14.82
C SER A 89 -5.47 10.63 14.30
N ALA A 90 -4.55 9.78 14.75
CA ALA A 90 -4.48 8.38 14.34
C ALA A 90 -5.78 7.61 14.68
N ARG A 91 -6.34 7.85 15.88
CA ARG A 91 -7.61 7.25 16.32
C ARG A 91 -8.79 7.80 15.55
N ARG A 92 -8.81 9.11 15.25
CA ARG A 92 -9.86 9.73 14.41
C ARG A 92 -9.88 9.12 13.01
N ASN A 93 -8.73 8.99 12.37
CA ASN A 93 -8.62 8.36 11.05
C ASN A 93 -9.11 6.91 11.07
N LEU A 94 -8.73 6.15 12.10
CA LEU A 94 -9.20 4.76 12.26
C LEU A 94 -10.72 4.70 12.47
N ILE A 95 -11.31 5.65 13.20
CA ILE A 95 -12.77 5.73 13.38
C ILE A 95 -13.45 6.01 12.03
N GLU A 96 -12.98 7.00 11.27
CA GLU A 96 -13.55 7.35 9.97
C GLU A 96 -13.48 6.16 9.00
N GLU A 97 -12.31 5.50 8.94
CA GLU A 97 -12.08 4.29 8.16
C GLU A 97 -13.06 3.17 8.55
N VAL A 98 -13.19 2.85 9.84
CA VAL A 98 -14.11 1.81 10.33
C VAL A 98 -15.58 2.14 10.05
N TYR A 99 -16.00 3.40 10.16
CA TYR A 99 -17.38 3.80 9.86
C TYR A 99 -17.70 3.82 8.36
N GLY A 100 -16.69 4.00 7.50
CA GLY A 100 -16.82 3.82 6.05
C GLY A 100 -16.95 2.34 5.63
N GLU A 101 -16.49 1.42 6.47
CA GLU A 101 -16.49 0.00 6.21
C GLU A 101 -17.80 -0.71 6.58
N ARG A 102 -18.24 -1.63 5.71
CA ARG A 102 -19.42 -2.48 5.92
C ARG A 102 -19.00 -3.91 6.24
N GLY A 103 -19.76 -4.57 7.11
CA GLY A 103 -19.54 -5.97 7.48
C GLY A 103 -19.51 -6.20 8.99
N THR A 104 -19.25 -7.43 9.39
CA THR A 104 -19.14 -7.82 10.79
C THR A 104 -17.82 -7.34 11.41
N ALA A 105 -17.76 -7.23 12.73
CA ALA A 105 -16.55 -6.79 13.44
C ALA A 105 -15.30 -7.62 13.08
N ALA A 106 -15.45 -8.93 12.87
CA ALA A 106 -14.35 -9.81 12.43
C ALA A 106 -13.89 -9.50 11.00
N GLN A 107 -14.82 -9.26 10.07
CA GLN A 107 -14.50 -8.91 8.68
C GLN A 107 -13.77 -7.57 8.59
N VAL A 108 -14.26 -6.55 9.31
CA VAL A 108 -13.63 -5.22 9.35
C VAL A 108 -12.23 -5.32 9.95
N ARG A 109 -12.06 -6.06 11.06
CA ARG A 109 -10.74 -6.32 11.65
C ARG A 109 -9.77 -6.91 10.62
N SER A 110 -10.14 -8.00 9.96
CA SER A 110 -9.26 -8.65 8.98
C SER A 110 -8.93 -7.73 7.81
N ARG A 111 -9.88 -6.91 7.33
CA ARG A 111 -9.63 -5.93 6.26
C ARG A 111 -8.59 -4.89 6.67
N ILE A 112 -8.78 -4.26 7.84
CA ILE A 112 -7.85 -3.25 8.37
C ILE A 112 -6.46 -3.83 8.66
N GLU A 113 -6.38 -5.07 9.16
CA GLU A 113 -5.12 -5.78 9.35
C GLU A 113 -4.39 -5.99 8.02
N ASN A 114 -5.09 -6.51 7.00
CA ASN A 114 -4.53 -6.75 5.68
C ASN A 114 -4.09 -5.46 4.98
N GLU A 115 -4.86 -4.38 5.08
CA GLU A 115 -4.51 -3.08 4.51
C GLU A 115 -3.28 -2.48 5.20
N CYS A 116 -3.17 -2.63 6.52
CA CYS A 116 -1.98 -2.21 7.26
C CYS A 116 -0.72 -2.95 6.79
N ILE A 117 -0.81 -4.27 6.60
CA ILE A 117 0.31 -5.09 6.12
C ILE A 117 0.66 -4.69 4.68
N ALA A 118 -0.33 -4.59 3.79
CA ALA A 118 -0.14 -4.21 2.40
C ALA A 118 0.51 -2.81 2.27
N GLU A 119 0.12 -1.87 3.12
CA GLU A 119 0.71 -0.52 3.12
C GLU A 119 2.16 -0.54 3.58
N LYS A 120 2.49 -1.31 4.62
CA LYS A 120 3.88 -1.48 5.05
C LYS A 120 4.74 -2.13 3.99
N GLU A 121 4.24 -3.16 3.31
CA GLU A 121 4.94 -3.77 2.18
C GLU A 121 5.18 -2.75 1.05
N ARG A 122 4.18 -1.93 0.73
CA ARG A 122 4.31 -0.87 -0.28
C ARG A 122 5.41 0.13 0.10
N GLN A 123 5.43 0.56 1.36
CA GLN A 123 6.44 1.47 1.89
C GLN A 123 7.83 0.84 1.89
N ALA A 124 7.96 -0.42 2.29
CA ALA A 124 9.21 -1.16 2.25
C ALA A 124 9.76 -1.29 0.82
N ARG A 125 8.89 -1.59 -0.15
CA ARG A 125 9.26 -1.64 -1.58
C ARG A 125 9.70 -0.28 -2.09
N TYR A 126 8.98 0.79 -1.74
CA TYR A 126 9.35 2.15 -2.15
C TYR A 126 10.67 2.60 -1.53
N ALA A 127 10.91 2.32 -0.25
CA ALA A 127 12.17 2.58 0.42
C ALA A 127 13.33 1.82 -0.25
N ALA A 128 13.12 0.56 -0.64
CA ALA A 128 14.12 -0.23 -1.35
C ALA A 128 14.47 0.36 -2.73
N LEU A 129 13.49 0.89 -3.46
CA LEU A 129 13.72 1.57 -4.74
C LEU A 129 14.52 2.88 -4.56
N ILE A 130 14.21 3.67 -3.52
CA ILE A 130 14.98 4.87 -3.21
C ILE A 130 16.43 4.50 -2.87
N GLU A 131 16.64 3.47 -2.04
CA GLU A 131 17.98 3.04 -1.67
C GLU A 131 18.78 2.57 -2.89
N ALA A 132 18.17 1.79 -3.79
CA ALA A 132 18.78 1.32 -5.02
C ALA A 132 19.15 2.45 -6.00
N SER A 133 18.50 3.62 -5.90
CA SER A 133 18.79 4.79 -6.75
C SER A 133 19.98 5.65 -6.26
N LYS A 134 20.40 5.50 -5.00
CA LYS A 134 21.52 6.26 -4.41
C LYS A 134 22.89 6.01 -5.08
N PRO A 135 23.32 4.79 -5.45
CA PRO A 135 24.65 4.56 -6.02
C PRO A 135 24.86 5.14 -7.43
N LEU A 136 23.79 5.53 -8.15
CA LEU A 136 23.91 6.14 -9.49
C LEU A 136 24.26 7.64 -9.45
N LYS A 137 24.34 8.25 -8.26
CA LYS A 137 24.63 9.69 -8.11
C LYS A 137 26.11 9.99 -7.87
N GLY A 138 27.01 9.03 -8.08
CA GLY A 138 28.44 9.12 -7.79
C GLY A 138 29.35 8.50 -8.84
N THR A 139 29.27 8.96 -10.09
CA THR A 139 30.38 8.95 -11.08
C THR A 139 30.23 10.15 -12.03
N ALA A 140 30.09 11.35 -11.47
CA ALA A 140 30.49 12.55 -12.19
C ALA A 140 32.01 12.67 -12.03
N ASP A 141 32.72 11.93 -12.87
CA ASP A 141 34.15 12.11 -13.09
C ASP A 141 34.36 13.58 -13.48
N SER A 142 34.85 14.36 -12.52
CA SER A 142 35.12 15.78 -12.71
C SER A 142 36.41 15.90 -13.49
N GLN A 143 36.35 15.69 -14.81
CA GLN A 143 37.40 16.20 -15.68
C GLN A 143 37.25 17.72 -15.78
N PRO A 144 38.28 18.50 -15.38
CA PRO A 144 38.30 19.94 -15.63
C PRO A 144 38.57 20.15 -17.13
N VAL A 145 37.52 20.44 -17.89
CA VAL A 145 37.69 20.93 -19.27
C VAL A 145 38.09 22.40 -19.17
N ASP A 146 39.40 22.63 -19.15
CA ASP A 146 40.01 23.93 -19.42
C ASP A 146 39.65 24.30 -20.87
N ASN A 147 38.82 25.32 -21.05
CA ASN A 147 38.59 25.91 -22.36
C ASN A 147 38.62 27.42 -22.27
N ARG A 148 39.83 27.93 -22.01
CA ARG A 148 40.21 29.32 -22.20
C ARG A 148 40.48 29.58 -23.69
N ILE A 149 39.45 29.90 -24.49
CA ILE A 149 39.60 30.73 -25.68
C ILE A 149 38.39 31.68 -25.79
N GLN A 150 38.68 32.98 -25.66
CA GLN A 150 37.78 34.10 -25.91
C GLN A 150 38.12 34.72 -27.30
N PRO A 151 37.33 35.68 -27.83
CA PRO A 151 36.62 35.56 -29.11
C PRO A 151 37.26 36.35 -30.26
N LYS A 152 36.89 36.02 -31.51
CA LYS A 152 37.08 36.94 -32.65
C LYS A 152 35.80 37.03 -33.47
N ALA A 153 35.15 38.19 -33.36
CA ALA A 153 34.09 38.66 -34.24
C ALA A 153 34.63 38.83 -35.68
N VAL A 154 33.80 38.78 -36.73
CA VAL A 154 33.11 39.91 -37.44
C VAL A 154 32.62 39.26 -38.80
N PRO A 155 31.59 39.72 -39.56
CA PRO A 155 30.17 39.96 -39.25
C PRO A 155 29.20 39.62 -40.46
N THR A 156 27.89 39.90 -40.33
CA THR A 156 26.94 40.40 -41.38
C THR A 156 26.67 39.53 -42.64
N ASN A 157 25.45 39.21 -43.13
CA ASN A 157 24.04 39.48 -42.85
C ASN A 157 23.23 38.49 -43.70
N VAL A 158 22.20 37.85 -43.14
CA VAL A 158 20.86 37.84 -43.77
C VAL A 158 19.83 37.86 -42.63
N SER A 159 19.07 38.95 -42.57
CA SER A 159 17.82 39.16 -41.84
C SER A 159 16.84 37.99 -42.05
N ALA A 160 15.94 37.63 -41.13
CA ALA A 160 15.00 38.46 -40.39
C ALA A 160 14.58 37.74 -39.10
N SER A 161 14.55 38.45 -37.95
CA SER A 161 13.34 39.00 -37.32
C SER A 161 12.34 37.92 -36.91
N GLY A 162 11.93 37.74 -35.66
CA GLY A 162 12.05 38.57 -34.49
C GLY A 162 11.28 37.88 -33.35
N ALA A 163 11.32 38.50 -32.17
CA ALA A 163 10.39 38.20 -31.10
C ALA A 163 8.95 38.17 -31.61
N ASP A 164 8.27 37.02 -31.50
CA ASP A 164 6.82 36.89 -31.25
C ASP A 164 6.37 35.46 -31.55
N ILE A 165 6.25 34.60 -30.52
CA ILE A 165 5.03 33.82 -30.23
C ILE A 165 4.93 33.66 -28.70
N ARG A 166 4.78 34.78 -27.98
CA ARG A 166 3.76 34.79 -26.92
C ARG A 166 2.42 34.93 -27.64
N GLN A 167 1.45 34.12 -27.25
CA GLN A 167 0.04 34.13 -27.68
C GLN A 167 -0.32 33.49 -29.03
N ARG A 168 -0.63 32.19 -28.95
CA ARG A 168 -2.00 31.67 -29.22
C ARG A 168 -2.37 30.71 -28.09
N THR A 169 -2.89 31.22 -26.96
CA THR A 169 -4.34 31.25 -26.62
C THR A 169 -5.01 29.87 -26.57
N GLY A 170 -4.87 29.25 -25.41
CA GLY A 170 -5.69 28.18 -24.84
C GLY A 170 -5.17 27.99 -23.41
N GLY A 171 -6.00 28.16 -22.39
CA GLY A 171 -5.56 28.35 -20.99
C GLY A 171 -4.49 27.34 -20.55
N LYS A 172 -3.33 27.84 -20.11
CA LYS A 172 -2.21 27.03 -19.62
C LYS A 172 -2.57 26.40 -18.28
N ASN A 173 -3.48 25.44 -18.31
CA ASN A 173 -3.70 24.58 -17.18
C ASN A 173 -2.43 23.71 -17.06
N PRO A 174 -1.67 23.76 -15.95
CA PRO A 174 -0.50 22.88 -15.78
C PRO A 174 -0.88 21.40 -15.95
N ALA A 175 -2.15 21.07 -15.77
CA ALA A 175 -2.73 19.77 -16.08
C ALA A 175 -2.56 19.35 -17.56
N CYS A 176 -2.59 20.26 -18.53
CA CYS A 176 -2.40 19.92 -19.94
C CYS A 176 -1.01 19.33 -20.20
N ALA A 177 0.02 19.95 -19.60
CA ALA A 177 1.41 19.51 -19.76
C ALA A 177 1.62 18.16 -19.08
N ASP A 178 1.08 17.97 -17.88
CA ASP A 178 1.13 16.70 -17.16
C ASP A 178 0.44 15.56 -17.92
N LEU A 179 -0.76 15.80 -18.45
CA LEU A 179 -1.49 14.80 -19.26
C LEU A 179 -0.77 14.47 -20.57
N SER A 180 -0.13 15.45 -21.19
CA SER A 180 0.69 15.23 -22.40
C SER A 180 1.88 14.32 -22.10
N MET A 181 2.56 14.54 -20.97
CA MET A 181 3.66 13.65 -20.54
C MET A 181 3.17 12.23 -20.27
N LYS A 182 2.01 12.08 -19.61
CA LYS A 182 1.40 10.76 -19.35
C LYS A 182 1.05 10.00 -20.63
N ILE A 183 0.56 10.70 -21.67
CA ILE A 183 0.29 10.07 -22.96
C ILE A 183 1.58 9.51 -23.58
N GLU A 184 2.67 10.29 -23.56
CA GLU A 184 3.96 9.82 -24.10
C GLU A 184 4.56 8.68 -23.28
N GLU A 185 4.41 8.72 -21.95
CA GLU A 185 4.78 7.60 -21.07
C GLU A 185 4.02 6.32 -21.43
N ILE A 186 2.69 6.39 -21.56
CA ILE A 186 1.86 5.22 -21.93
C ILE A 186 2.24 4.68 -23.32
N LYS A 187 2.49 5.56 -24.30
CA LYS A 187 2.98 5.14 -25.63
C LYS A 187 4.34 4.47 -25.54
N SER A 188 5.24 4.95 -24.68
CA SER A 188 6.55 4.33 -24.49
C SER A 188 6.41 2.91 -23.93
N LEU A 189 5.53 2.71 -22.95
CA LEU A 189 5.22 1.40 -22.37
C LEU A 189 4.60 0.45 -23.40
N GLN A 190 3.76 0.96 -24.30
CA GLN A 190 3.22 0.17 -25.40
C GLN A 190 4.30 -0.30 -26.40
N ARG A 191 5.34 0.50 -26.63
CA ARG A 191 6.48 0.11 -27.50
C ARG A 191 7.37 -0.93 -26.84
N THR A 192 7.50 -0.90 -25.52
CA THR A 192 8.27 -1.89 -24.74
C THR A 192 7.60 -3.28 -24.78
N GLY A 193 6.27 -3.32 -24.98
CA GLY A 193 5.50 -4.56 -25.06
C GLY A 193 5.18 -5.17 -23.68
N GLY A 194 4.37 -6.22 -23.68
CA GLY A 194 3.92 -6.90 -22.45
C GLY A 194 2.88 -7.98 -22.74
N ASP A 195 2.32 -8.57 -21.67
CA ASP A 195 1.21 -9.50 -21.80
C ASP A 195 -0.06 -8.79 -22.32
N ALA A 196 -0.98 -9.58 -22.89
CA ALA A 196 -2.19 -9.06 -23.53
C ALA A 196 -3.06 -8.22 -22.58
N ARG A 197 -3.16 -8.60 -21.30
CA ARG A 197 -3.97 -7.86 -20.31
C ARG A 197 -3.33 -6.52 -19.98
N THR A 198 -2.00 -6.48 -19.91
CA THR A 198 -1.25 -5.24 -19.71
C THR A 198 -1.41 -4.28 -20.90
N MET A 199 -1.34 -4.79 -22.14
CA MET A 199 -1.54 -3.97 -23.35
C MET A 199 -2.98 -3.42 -23.48
N GLU A 200 -3.99 -4.20 -23.10
CA GLU A 200 -5.38 -3.73 -22.99
C GLU A 200 -5.51 -2.63 -21.92
N GLY A 201 -4.83 -2.79 -20.78
CA GLY A 201 -4.77 -1.80 -19.72
C GLY A 201 -4.18 -0.46 -20.19
N TYR A 202 -3.05 -0.48 -20.91
CA TYR A 202 -2.45 0.73 -21.48
C TYR A 202 -3.34 1.40 -22.52
N SER A 203 -3.98 0.61 -23.38
CA SER A 203 -4.90 1.13 -24.40
C SER A 203 -6.10 1.83 -23.79
N ARG A 204 -6.63 1.31 -22.68
CA ARG A 204 -7.73 1.95 -21.93
C ARG A 204 -7.27 3.27 -21.29
N LYS A 205 -6.15 3.25 -20.58
CA LYS A 205 -5.57 4.44 -19.93
C LYS A 205 -5.26 5.56 -20.93
N LEU A 206 -4.77 5.21 -22.12
CA LEU A 206 -4.48 6.18 -23.17
C LEU A 206 -5.76 6.89 -23.63
N LYS A 207 -6.85 6.14 -23.86
CA LYS A 207 -8.16 6.71 -24.23
C LYS A 207 -8.73 7.60 -23.12
N GLU A 208 -8.67 7.14 -21.87
CA GLU A 208 -9.15 7.91 -20.71
C GLU A 208 -8.38 9.23 -20.56
N THR A 209 -7.05 9.19 -20.70
CA THR A 209 -6.20 10.38 -20.59
C THR A 209 -6.47 11.37 -21.73
N GLN A 210 -6.69 10.88 -22.96
CA GLN A 210 -7.08 11.70 -24.09
C GLN A 210 -8.46 12.33 -23.92
N GLN A 211 -9.45 11.57 -23.43
CA GLN A 211 -10.79 12.08 -23.13
C GLN A 211 -10.73 13.16 -22.05
N LEU A 212 -9.95 12.93 -21.00
CA LEU A 212 -9.74 13.92 -19.94
C LEU A 212 -9.14 15.20 -20.52
N MET A 213 -8.11 15.08 -21.36
CA MET A 213 -7.47 16.21 -22.05
C MET A 213 -8.46 17.03 -22.89
N GLN A 214 -9.37 16.36 -23.60
CA GLN A 214 -10.45 17.01 -24.37
C GLN A 214 -11.47 17.70 -23.45
N GLN A 215 -11.88 17.06 -22.35
CA GLN A 215 -12.83 17.62 -21.39
C GLN A 215 -12.31 18.91 -20.73
N ILE A 216 -11.02 18.97 -20.45
CA ILE A 216 -10.39 20.15 -19.85
C ILE A 216 -9.95 21.19 -20.88
N GLY A 217 -10.22 20.97 -22.17
CA GLY A 217 -9.96 21.93 -23.25
C GLY A 217 -8.49 22.07 -23.65
N CYS A 218 -7.67 21.04 -23.44
CA CYS A 218 -6.24 21.02 -23.78
C CYS A 218 -5.97 20.43 -25.19
N ALA A 219 -6.87 20.65 -26.15
CA ALA A 219 -6.82 20.07 -27.49
C ALA A 219 -5.96 20.88 -28.47
#